data_AF-A0A2H8TKD0-F1
#
_entry.id   AF-A0A2H8TKD0-F1
#
_cell.length_a   1.000
_cell.length_b   1.000
_cell.length_c   1.000
_cell.angle_alpha   90.00
_cell.angle_beta   90.00
_cell.angle_gamma   90.00
#
_symmetry.space_group_name_H-M   'P 1'
#
loop_
_entity.id
_entity.type
_entity.pdbx_description
1 polymer ?
#
loop_
_entity_poly.entity_id
_entity_poly.type
_entity_poly.pdbx_seq_one_letter_code
_entity_poly.pdbx_strand_id
1 'polypeptide(L)'
;MNPYQCISTDNRVGMIEVVLNAETIANIQKEKGMFSATSAFKKGSLLAWLKDYNQTEQSLQKAIEEFTFSCAGYCVATYVLGVADRHSDNIMVKKTGQLFHIDFGHILGHFKEKFGFRRERVPFVLTHDFVHVINKGQTRKEALEFQMFQNYCEKAFLILRRHGSLILSLFAMMISTGLPELGSEKDLNYLRETLVMDLSENDAKLHFRSKFEEALGNSWKTSLNWASHNLAKNNKQ
;
A
#
# COMPACT_ATOMS: atom_id res chain seq x y z
N MET A 1 -1.54 11.34 3.19
CA MET A 1 -0.86 10.30 4.02
C MET A 1 -1.40 10.42 5.44
N ASN A 2 -1.34 9.34 6.22
CA ASN A 2 -1.72 9.37 7.64
C ASN A 2 -0.69 8.57 8.49
N PRO A 3 0.47 9.17 8.81
CA PRO A 3 1.45 8.58 9.72
C PRO A 3 0.94 8.75 11.16
N TYR A 4 0.14 7.79 11.62
CA TYR A 4 -0.39 7.77 12.98
C TYR A 4 0.74 7.60 14.00
N GLN A 5 0.55 8.12 15.21
CA GLN A 5 1.58 8.07 16.25
C GLN A 5 1.82 6.64 16.72
N CYS A 6 3.10 6.28 16.82
CA CYS A 6 3.56 5.02 17.37
C CYS A 6 4.81 5.31 18.22
N ILE A 7 4.76 4.96 19.50
CA ILE A 7 5.86 5.21 20.44
C ILE A 7 6.21 3.94 21.22
N SER A 8 7.48 3.58 21.21
CA SER A 8 8.03 2.55 22.09
C SER A 8 8.28 3.18 23.45
N THR A 9 7.73 2.62 24.52
CA THR A 9 7.86 3.15 25.89
C THR A 9 8.75 2.29 26.77
N ASP A 10 8.89 1.00 26.46
CA ASP A 10 9.80 0.06 27.13
C ASP A 10 10.11 -1.13 26.20
N ASN A 11 10.92 -2.09 26.67
CA ASN A 11 11.23 -3.32 25.97
C ASN A 11 9.94 -4.11 25.64
N ARG A 12 9.60 -4.19 24.36
CA ARG A 12 8.38 -4.83 23.84
C ARG A 12 7.07 -4.22 24.37
N VAL A 13 7.12 -2.95 24.79
CA VAL A 13 5.94 -2.19 25.23
C VAL A 13 5.90 -0.86 24.50
N GLY A 14 4.72 -0.48 24.01
CA GLY A 14 4.52 0.79 23.33
C GLY A 14 3.05 1.15 23.21
N MET A 15 2.79 2.31 22.63
CA MET A 15 1.45 2.83 22.38
C MET A 15 1.29 3.17 20.91
N ILE A 16 0.11 2.92 20.37
CA ILE A 16 -0.26 3.20 18.99
C ILE A 16 -1.54 4.05 19.01
N GLU A 17 -1.54 5.14 18.27
CA GLU A 17 -2.72 5.98 18.06
C GLU A 17 -3.80 5.21 17.29
N VAL A 18 -5.03 5.25 17.81
CA VAL A 18 -6.20 4.74 17.11
C VAL A 18 -6.72 5.81 16.15
N VAL A 19 -6.59 5.54 14.85
CA VAL A 19 -7.18 6.39 13.81
C VAL A 19 -8.70 6.18 13.78
N LEU A 20 -9.44 7.19 14.24
CA LEU A 20 -10.90 7.13 14.27
C LEU A 20 -11.51 7.11 12.86
N ASN A 21 -12.71 6.53 12.77
CA ASN A 21 -13.49 6.44 11.54
C ASN A 21 -12.75 5.73 10.39
N ALA A 22 -11.91 4.75 10.73
CA ALA A 22 -11.21 3.92 9.78
C ALA A 22 -11.60 2.45 9.95
N GLU A 23 -11.52 1.70 8.86
CA GLU A 23 -11.74 0.25 8.86
C GLU A 23 -10.72 -0.44 7.97
N THR A 24 -10.35 -1.69 8.32
CA THR A 24 -9.49 -2.52 7.49
C THR A 24 -10.19 -2.91 6.18
N ILE A 25 -9.45 -3.05 5.10
CA ILE A 25 -10.01 -3.53 3.82
C ILE A 25 -10.67 -4.91 4.01
N ALA A 26 -10.09 -5.77 4.85
CA ALA A 26 -10.65 -7.09 5.16
C ALA A 26 -12.05 -7.00 5.78
N ASN A 27 -12.25 -6.11 6.77
CA ASN A 27 -13.56 -5.91 7.40
C ASN A 27 -14.57 -5.27 6.44
N ILE A 28 -14.15 -4.29 5.64
CA ILE A 28 -15.00 -3.68 4.60
C ILE A 28 -15.49 -4.75 3.61
N GLN A 29 -14.58 -5.61 3.14
CA GLN A 29 -14.91 -6.71 2.24
C GLN A 29 -15.84 -7.74 2.88
N LYS A 30 -15.69 -8.01 4.18
CA LYS A 30 -16.56 -8.92 4.93
C LYS A 30 -17.97 -8.36 5.10
N GLU A 31 -18.08 -7.09 5.53
CA GLU A 31 -19.34 -6.38 5.73
C GLU A 31 -20.14 -6.30 4.42
N LYS A 32 -19.50 -5.79 3.36
CA LYS A 32 -20.11 -5.67 2.03
C LYS A 32 -20.23 -7.02 1.32
N GLY A 33 -19.49 -8.03 1.76
CA GLY A 33 -19.48 -9.42 1.32
C GLY A 33 -20.75 -10.19 1.64
N MET A 34 -21.36 -9.93 2.80
CA MET A 34 -22.45 -10.76 3.35
C MET A 34 -23.81 -10.60 2.62
N PHE A 35 -24.03 -9.51 1.89
CA PHE A 35 -25.33 -9.19 1.25
C PHE A 35 -25.57 -9.78 -0.16
N SER A 36 -24.68 -10.61 -0.71
CA SER A 36 -24.96 -11.29 -2.00
C SER A 36 -24.21 -12.62 -2.08
N ALA A 37 -24.96 -13.72 -2.07
CA ALA A 37 -24.47 -15.09 -2.02
C ALA A 37 -23.94 -15.64 -3.37
N THR A 38 -23.81 -14.82 -4.41
CA THR A 38 -23.61 -15.31 -5.79
C THR A 38 -22.36 -14.79 -6.51
N SER A 39 -21.39 -14.15 -5.84
CA SER A 39 -20.23 -13.59 -6.56
C SER A 39 -18.92 -13.73 -5.79
N ALA A 40 -18.12 -14.73 -6.17
CA ALA A 40 -16.79 -15.02 -5.62
C ALA A 40 -15.71 -13.95 -5.87
N PHE A 41 -16.05 -12.77 -6.38
CA PHE A 41 -15.15 -11.61 -6.56
C PHE A 41 -15.96 -10.32 -6.50
N LYS A 42 -16.14 -9.71 -5.32
CA LYS A 42 -16.84 -8.42 -5.22
C LYS A 42 -15.92 -7.26 -5.63
N LYS A 43 -15.85 -7.02 -6.94
CA LYS A 43 -15.40 -5.73 -7.48
C LYS A 43 -16.26 -4.62 -6.86
N GLY A 44 -15.64 -3.60 -6.27
CA GLY A 44 -16.33 -2.40 -5.82
C GLY A 44 -16.90 -2.45 -4.41
N SER A 45 -16.49 -3.42 -3.58
CA SER A 45 -16.86 -3.45 -2.15
C SER A 45 -16.42 -2.18 -1.43
N LEU A 46 -15.19 -1.71 -1.73
CA LEU A 46 -14.63 -0.51 -1.15
C LEU A 46 -15.32 0.76 -1.66
N LEU A 47 -15.63 0.83 -2.96
CA LEU A 47 -16.36 1.97 -3.52
C LEU A 47 -17.78 2.06 -2.95
N ALA A 48 -18.47 0.91 -2.79
CA ALA A 48 -19.78 0.86 -2.14
C ALA A 48 -19.71 1.35 -0.69
N TRP A 49 -18.71 0.90 0.08
CA TRP A 49 -18.49 1.37 1.45
C TRP A 49 -18.23 2.88 1.52
N LEU A 50 -17.45 3.45 0.59
CA LEU A 50 -17.27 4.90 0.54
C LEU A 50 -18.57 5.65 0.24
N LYS A 51 -19.45 5.11 -0.62
CA LYS A 51 -20.76 5.70 -0.93
C LYS A 51 -21.69 5.78 0.27
N ASP A 52 -21.66 4.79 1.16
CA ASP A 52 -22.49 4.81 2.38
C ASP A 52 -22.22 6.02 3.28
N TYR A 53 -20.95 6.44 3.36
CA TYR A 53 -20.53 7.55 4.21
C TYR A 53 -20.42 8.89 3.47
N ASN A 54 -20.53 8.89 2.15
CA ASN A 54 -20.38 10.06 1.29
C ASN A 54 -21.55 10.12 0.30
N GLN A 55 -22.71 10.55 0.80
CA GLN A 55 -24.00 10.45 0.10
C GLN A 55 -24.17 11.49 -1.01
N THR A 56 -23.48 12.63 -0.93
CA THR A 56 -23.51 13.66 -1.98
C THR A 56 -22.41 13.42 -2.99
N GLU A 57 -22.66 13.76 -4.26
CA GLU A 57 -21.67 13.63 -5.33
C GLU A 57 -20.37 14.38 -4.99
N GLN A 58 -20.48 15.59 -4.41
CA GLN A 58 -19.33 16.37 -3.98
C GLN A 58 -18.52 15.66 -2.87
N SER A 59 -19.19 15.09 -1.86
CA SER A 59 -18.52 14.36 -0.78
C SER A 59 -17.84 13.09 -1.30
N LEU A 60 -18.49 12.35 -2.19
CA LEU A 60 -17.95 11.13 -2.77
C LEU A 60 -16.74 11.44 -3.66
N GLN A 61 -16.82 12.50 -4.47
CA GLN A 61 -15.72 12.94 -5.32
C GLN A 61 -14.49 13.31 -4.49
N LYS A 62 -14.68 14.03 -3.37
CA LYS A 62 -13.62 14.34 -2.43
C LYS A 62 -13.04 13.08 -1.78
N ALA A 63 -13.87 12.13 -1.38
CA ALA A 63 -13.40 10.87 -0.80
C ALA A 63 -12.58 10.03 -1.79
N ILE A 64 -13.00 9.95 -3.05
CA ILE A 64 -12.25 9.27 -4.11
C ILE A 64 -10.91 9.98 -4.40
N GLU A 65 -10.90 11.31 -4.37
CA GLU A 65 -9.67 12.09 -4.53
C GLU A 65 -8.68 11.84 -3.37
N GLU A 66 -9.16 11.91 -2.12
CA GLU A 66 -8.37 11.56 -0.92
C GLU A 66 -7.85 10.12 -1.00
N PHE A 67 -8.67 9.18 -1.45
CA PHE A 67 -8.27 7.80 -1.69
C PHE A 67 -7.15 7.71 -2.73
N THR A 68 -7.31 8.41 -3.85
CA THR A 68 -6.36 8.39 -4.96
C THR A 68 -4.99 8.94 -4.54
N PHE A 69 -4.96 10.10 -3.86
CA PHE A 69 -3.71 10.69 -3.39
C PHE A 69 -3.03 9.87 -2.30
N SER A 70 -3.81 9.41 -1.32
CA SER A 70 -3.26 8.60 -0.23
C SER A 70 -2.76 7.24 -0.72
N CYS A 71 -3.50 6.57 -1.61
CA CYS A 71 -3.06 5.35 -2.26
C CYS A 71 -1.77 5.58 -3.06
N ALA A 72 -1.67 6.67 -3.84
CA ALA A 72 -0.45 6.95 -4.61
C ALA A 72 0.77 7.15 -3.68
N GLY A 73 0.59 7.92 -2.61
CA GLY A 73 1.64 8.13 -1.60
C GLY A 73 2.10 6.82 -0.95
N TYR A 74 1.17 5.97 -0.50
CA TYR A 74 1.51 4.70 0.13
C TYR A 74 2.06 3.65 -0.84
N CYS A 75 1.61 3.60 -2.09
CA CYS A 75 2.22 2.74 -3.12
C CYS A 75 3.71 3.04 -3.27
N VAL A 76 4.06 4.32 -3.40
CA VAL A 76 5.46 4.73 -3.53
C VAL A 76 6.24 4.54 -2.23
N ALA A 77 5.67 4.94 -1.08
CA ALA A 77 6.36 4.82 0.20
C ALA A 77 6.66 3.36 0.56
N THR A 78 5.70 2.44 0.38
CA THR A 78 5.91 1.02 0.68
C THR A 78 6.84 0.33 -0.30
N TYR A 79 6.83 0.73 -1.57
CA TYR A 79 7.83 0.29 -2.55
C TYR A 79 9.24 0.70 -2.10
N VAL A 80 9.45 2.01 -1.87
CA VAL A 80 10.75 2.58 -1.51
C VAL A 80 11.29 2.00 -0.20
N LEU A 81 10.44 1.89 0.83
CA LEU A 81 10.84 1.37 2.14
C LEU A 81 10.87 -0.15 2.21
N GLY A 82 10.41 -0.85 1.17
CA GLY A 82 10.35 -2.31 1.14
C GLY A 82 9.48 -2.89 2.24
N VAL A 83 8.34 -2.26 2.50
CA VAL A 83 7.41 -2.71 3.55
C VAL A 83 6.74 -4.01 3.10
N ALA A 84 6.94 -5.04 3.92
CA ALA A 84 6.49 -6.39 3.63
C ALA A 84 5.15 -6.75 4.29
N ASP A 85 4.64 -7.95 3.99
CA ASP A 85 3.41 -8.52 4.55
C ASP A 85 2.16 -7.65 4.32
N ARG A 86 2.03 -7.09 3.11
CA ARG A 86 0.90 -6.21 2.77
C ARG A 86 -0.34 -7.01 2.33
N HIS A 87 -1.25 -7.25 3.27
CA HIS A 87 -2.56 -7.85 3.04
C HIS A 87 -3.73 -6.94 3.48
N SER A 88 -4.97 -7.36 3.21
CA SER A 88 -6.18 -6.57 3.44
C SER A 88 -6.44 -6.19 4.90
N ASP A 89 -5.86 -6.89 5.88
CA ASP A 89 -5.93 -6.51 7.29
C ASP A 89 -4.94 -5.39 7.65
N ASN A 90 -3.83 -5.27 6.90
CA ASN A 90 -2.76 -4.31 7.17
C ASN A 90 -2.91 -3.01 6.39
N ILE A 91 -4.05 -2.83 5.72
CA ILE A 91 -4.42 -1.62 5.00
C ILE A 91 -5.80 -1.19 5.46
N MET A 92 -5.90 0.07 5.86
CA MET A 92 -7.12 0.68 6.38
C MET A 92 -7.54 1.86 5.50
N VAL A 93 -8.83 2.17 5.52
CA VAL A 93 -9.42 3.31 4.83
C VAL A 93 -10.33 4.07 5.78
N LYS A 94 -10.17 5.40 5.83
CA LYS A 94 -11.07 6.29 6.57
C LYS A 94 -12.38 6.48 5.80
N LYS A 95 -13.47 6.76 6.51
CA LYS A 95 -14.75 7.16 5.90
C LYS A 95 -14.62 8.37 4.96
N THR A 96 -13.60 9.20 5.18
CA THR A 96 -13.23 10.34 4.32
C THR A 96 -12.48 9.93 3.04
N GLY A 97 -12.28 8.64 2.78
CA GLY A 97 -11.56 8.12 1.61
C GLY A 97 -10.06 7.91 1.80
N GLN A 98 -9.45 8.51 2.82
CA GLN A 98 -8.00 8.42 3.02
C GLN A 98 -7.54 6.99 3.37
N LEU A 99 -6.70 6.40 2.52
CA LEU A 99 -6.04 5.11 2.71
C LEU A 99 -4.77 5.26 3.54
N PHE A 100 -4.49 4.28 4.40
CA PHE A 100 -3.23 4.18 5.11
C PHE A 100 -2.85 2.73 5.45
N HIS A 101 -1.55 2.49 5.55
CA HIS A 101 -1.00 1.20 5.94
C HIS A 101 -0.79 1.16 7.44
N ILE A 102 -0.99 0.01 8.05
CA ILE A 102 -0.69 -0.27 9.46
C ILE A 102 0.25 -1.46 9.57
N ASP A 103 0.81 -1.71 10.76
CA ASP A 103 1.71 -2.84 11.03
C ASP A 103 2.94 -2.86 10.10
N PHE A 104 4.02 -2.20 10.51
CA PHE A 104 5.26 -2.07 9.72
C PHE A 104 6.36 -3.04 10.19
N GLY A 105 5.97 -4.23 10.67
CA GLY A 105 6.90 -5.16 11.35
C GLY A 105 8.08 -5.67 10.50
N HIS A 106 8.07 -5.49 9.18
CA HIS A 106 9.16 -5.91 8.29
C HIS A 106 9.35 -4.88 7.17
N ILE A 107 10.58 -4.39 7.01
CA ILE A 107 10.98 -3.34 6.05
C ILE A 107 12.27 -3.72 5.31
N LEU A 108 12.71 -2.88 4.37
CA LEU A 108 13.94 -3.02 3.60
C LEU A 108 14.08 -4.35 2.85
N GLY A 109 12.95 -4.95 2.48
CA GLY A 109 12.94 -6.18 1.68
C GLY A 109 13.33 -7.44 2.44
N HIS A 110 13.30 -7.41 3.79
CA HIS A 110 13.37 -8.61 4.65
C HIS A 110 12.08 -9.43 4.58
N PHE A 111 11.78 -9.92 3.38
CA PHE A 111 10.58 -10.67 3.07
C PHE A 111 10.66 -12.08 3.68
N LYS A 112 9.61 -12.50 4.39
CA LYS A 112 9.51 -13.88 4.89
C LYS A 112 9.57 -14.87 3.71
N GLU A 113 10.49 -15.83 3.78
CA GLU A 113 10.53 -16.95 2.85
C GLU A 113 9.68 -18.09 3.38
N LYS A 114 8.93 -18.76 2.49
CA LYS A 114 8.21 -20.00 2.83
C LYS A 114 8.60 -21.06 1.80
N PHE A 115 9.17 -22.17 2.28
CA PHE A 115 9.68 -23.26 1.43
C PHE A 115 10.68 -22.81 0.34
N GLY A 116 11.57 -21.85 0.65
CA GLY A 116 12.58 -21.35 -0.29
C GLY A 116 12.06 -20.38 -1.36
N PHE A 117 10.79 -19.98 -1.30
CA PHE A 117 10.22 -18.95 -2.16
C PHE A 117 9.90 -17.68 -1.36
N ARG A 118 10.30 -16.52 -1.89
CA ARG A 118 9.86 -15.21 -1.39
C ARG A 118 8.35 -15.09 -1.51
N ARG A 119 7.69 -14.75 -0.39
CA ARG A 119 6.23 -14.63 -0.32
C ARG A 119 5.71 -13.39 -1.05
N GLU A 120 6.49 -12.30 -1.02
CA GLU A 120 6.20 -11.08 -1.77
C GLU A 120 6.86 -11.09 -3.13
N ARG A 121 6.02 -10.99 -4.16
CA ARG A 121 6.40 -11.06 -5.58
C ARG A 121 6.02 -9.80 -6.36
N VAL A 122 5.44 -8.81 -5.69
CA VAL A 122 4.97 -7.56 -6.31
C VAL A 122 5.65 -6.37 -5.64
N PRO A 123 6.04 -5.34 -6.40
CA PRO A 123 6.82 -4.23 -5.87
C PRO A 123 6.02 -3.35 -4.90
N PHE A 124 4.69 -3.29 -5.05
CA PHE A 124 3.77 -2.69 -4.09
C PHE A 124 2.36 -3.22 -4.32
N VAL A 125 1.45 -2.92 -3.40
CA VAL A 125 0.05 -3.33 -3.48
C VAL A 125 -0.75 -2.42 -4.39
N LEU A 126 -1.26 -2.98 -5.48
CA LEU A 126 -2.29 -2.37 -6.31
C LEU A 126 -3.34 -3.42 -6.65
N THR A 127 -4.48 -3.39 -5.97
CA THR A 127 -5.55 -4.38 -6.14
C THR A 127 -6.59 -3.91 -7.14
N HIS A 128 -7.40 -4.85 -7.66
CA HIS A 128 -8.51 -4.49 -8.54
C HIS A 128 -9.55 -3.60 -7.83
N ASP A 129 -9.73 -3.73 -6.52
CA ASP A 129 -10.69 -2.90 -5.78
C ASP A 129 -10.19 -1.44 -5.70
N PHE A 130 -8.88 -1.23 -5.55
CA PHE A 130 -8.29 0.11 -5.55
C PHE A 130 -8.42 0.76 -6.93
N VAL A 131 -8.09 0.03 -8.00
CA VAL A 131 -8.28 0.50 -9.37
C VAL A 131 -9.75 0.86 -9.63
N HIS A 132 -10.69 0.08 -9.10
CA HIS A 132 -12.12 0.34 -9.27
C HIS A 132 -12.56 1.63 -8.54
N VAL A 133 -12.03 1.92 -7.34
CA VAL A 133 -12.30 3.19 -6.65
C VAL A 133 -11.71 4.37 -7.42
N ILE A 134 -10.45 4.28 -7.86
CA ILE A 134 -9.75 5.33 -8.62
C ILE A 134 -10.52 5.65 -9.90
N ASN A 135 -11.00 4.62 -10.61
CA ASN A 135 -11.79 4.78 -11.83
C ASN A 135 -13.25 5.15 -11.58
N LYS A 136 -13.63 5.52 -10.36
CA LYS A 136 -15.01 5.90 -9.99
C LYS A 136 -16.04 4.83 -10.38
N GLY A 137 -15.65 3.56 -10.32
CA GLY A 137 -16.49 2.42 -10.69
C GLY A 137 -16.43 2.02 -12.16
N GLN A 138 -15.73 2.78 -13.01
CA GLN A 138 -15.54 2.43 -14.41
C GLN A 138 -14.57 1.24 -14.55
N THR A 139 -14.90 0.34 -15.47
CA THR A 139 -14.12 -0.89 -15.71
C THR A 139 -13.04 -0.75 -16.78
N ARG A 140 -12.95 0.42 -17.44
CA ARG A 140 -11.94 0.67 -18.47
C ARG A 140 -10.58 0.94 -17.82
N LYS A 141 -9.56 0.17 -18.22
CA LYS A 141 -8.18 0.33 -17.76
C LYS A 141 -7.51 1.61 -18.26
N GLU A 142 -8.03 2.18 -19.34
CA GLU A 142 -7.55 3.41 -19.98
C GLU A 142 -8.29 4.67 -19.46
N ALA A 143 -8.99 4.57 -18.32
CA ALA A 143 -9.63 5.71 -17.71
C ALA A 143 -8.60 6.81 -17.40
N LEU A 144 -8.95 8.06 -17.72
CA LEU A 144 -8.10 9.22 -17.50
C LEU A 144 -7.67 9.32 -16.02
N GLU A 145 -8.57 8.94 -15.13
CA GLU A 145 -8.37 8.87 -13.68
C GLU A 145 -7.19 7.96 -13.30
N PHE A 146 -7.09 6.79 -13.95
CA PHE A 146 -5.99 5.86 -13.69
C PHE A 146 -4.65 6.40 -14.19
N GLN A 147 -4.64 7.07 -15.35
CA GLN A 147 -3.44 7.71 -15.87
C GLN A 147 -2.98 8.85 -14.95
N MET A 148 -3.92 9.63 -14.38
CA MET A 148 -3.61 10.63 -13.38
C MET A 148 -3.01 10.01 -12.10
N PHE A 149 -3.58 8.91 -11.62
CA PHE A 149 -3.04 8.15 -10.49
C PHE A 149 -1.61 7.67 -10.73
N GLN A 150 -1.33 7.10 -11.91
CA GLN A 150 0.02 6.70 -12.30
C GLN A 150 0.97 7.90 -12.31
N ASN A 151 0.55 9.04 -12.85
CA ASN A 151 1.35 10.27 -12.84
C ASN A 151 1.64 10.76 -11.42
N TYR A 152 0.68 10.68 -10.50
CA TYR A 152 0.93 10.99 -9.08
C TYR A 152 1.97 10.06 -8.46
N CYS A 153 1.92 8.76 -8.76
CA CYS A 153 2.93 7.80 -8.29
C CYS A 153 4.32 8.13 -8.87
N GLU A 154 4.42 8.39 -10.18
CA GLU A 154 5.68 8.77 -10.83
C GLU A 154 6.25 10.06 -10.22
N LYS A 155 5.43 11.09 -10.02
CA LYS A 155 5.85 12.34 -9.37
C LYS A 155 6.34 12.13 -7.95
N ALA A 156 5.59 11.39 -7.14
CA ALA A 156 5.96 11.11 -5.75
C ALA A 156 7.28 10.32 -5.66
N PHE A 157 7.49 9.34 -6.55
CA PHE A 157 8.75 8.59 -6.63
C PHE A 157 9.94 9.51 -6.94
N LEU A 158 9.81 10.38 -7.95
CA LEU A 158 10.89 11.31 -8.32
C LEU A 158 11.21 12.32 -7.20
N ILE A 159 10.19 12.81 -6.49
CA ILE A 159 10.38 13.69 -5.33
C ILE A 159 11.17 12.97 -4.23
N LEU A 160 10.76 11.76 -3.85
CA LEU A 160 11.49 10.97 -2.86
C LEU A 160 12.93 10.69 -3.29
N ARG A 161 13.13 10.34 -4.57
CA ARG A 161 14.45 10.08 -5.15
C ARG A 161 15.39 11.28 -5.03
N ARG A 162 14.89 12.52 -5.23
CA ARG A 162 15.71 13.74 -5.04
C ARG A 162 16.18 13.92 -3.60
N HIS A 163 15.46 13.34 -2.63
CA HIS A 163 15.83 13.31 -1.21
C HIS A 163 16.47 11.97 -0.79
N GLY A 164 16.90 11.12 -1.73
CA GLY A 164 17.43 9.79 -1.46
C GLY A 164 18.63 9.78 -0.49
N SER A 165 19.55 10.74 -0.62
CA SER A 165 20.70 10.87 0.29
C SER A 165 20.27 11.14 1.73
N LEU A 166 19.22 11.95 1.94
CA LEU A 166 18.69 12.20 3.28
C LEU A 166 18.08 10.93 3.88
N ILE A 167 17.28 10.21 3.09
CA ILE A 167 16.66 8.95 3.51
C ILE A 167 17.74 7.94 3.92
N LEU A 168 18.77 7.77 3.09
CA LEU A 168 19.89 6.88 3.39
C LEU A 168 20.64 7.28 4.67
N SER A 169 20.90 8.58 4.86
CA SER A 169 21.56 9.06 6.08
C SER A 169 20.73 8.80 7.34
N LEU A 170 19.41 8.97 7.28
CA LEU A 170 18.51 8.65 8.40
C LEU A 170 18.58 7.16 8.75
N PHE A 171 18.51 6.27 7.76
CA PHE A 171 18.64 4.84 7.98
C PHE A 171 20.05 4.44 8.44
N ALA A 172 21.11 5.07 7.93
CA ALA A 172 22.47 4.80 8.37
C ALA A 172 22.66 5.09 9.87
N MET A 173 22.05 6.18 10.37
CA MET A 173 22.05 6.50 11.80
C MET A 173 21.28 5.49 12.66
N MET A 174 20.35 4.74 12.06
CA MET A 174 19.55 3.73 12.76
C MET A 174 20.23 2.37 12.87
N ILE A 175 21.35 2.11 12.19
CA ILE A 175 22.06 0.81 12.23
C ILE A 175 22.43 0.40 13.66
N SER A 176 22.81 1.36 14.51
CA SER A 176 23.22 1.10 15.90
C SER A 176 22.05 0.88 16.86
N THR A 177 20.79 0.97 16.39
CA THR A 177 19.60 0.88 17.26
C THR A 177 19.18 -0.56 17.58
N GLY A 178 19.80 -1.57 16.94
CA GLY A 178 19.48 -2.97 17.16
C GLY A 178 18.21 -3.46 16.45
N LEU A 179 17.73 -2.73 15.43
CA LEU A 179 16.64 -3.19 14.58
C LEU A 179 17.07 -4.44 13.80
N PRO A 180 16.31 -5.56 13.88
CA PRO A 180 16.68 -6.81 13.20
C PRO A 180 16.84 -6.65 11.68
N GLU A 181 16.00 -5.84 11.05
CA GLU A 181 15.99 -5.57 9.61
C GLU A 181 17.09 -4.57 9.15
N LEU A 182 17.82 -3.97 10.07
CA LEU A 182 18.81 -2.93 9.79
C LEU A 182 20.03 -3.10 10.69
N GLY A 183 20.83 -4.13 10.40
CA GLY A 183 22.01 -4.49 11.18
C GLY A 183 23.33 -4.04 10.55
N SER A 184 23.33 -3.66 9.27
CA SER A 184 24.54 -3.34 8.52
C SER A 184 24.30 -2.35 7.38
N GLU A 185 25.38 -1.77 6.85
CA GLU A 185 25.30 -0.92 5.65
C GLU A 185 24.79 -1.68 4.41
N LYS A 186 24.87 -3.02 4.40
CA LYS A 186 24.33 -3.84 3.29
C LYS A 186 22.82 -3.71 3.21
N ASP A 187 22.14 -3.53 4.33
CA ASP A 187 20.68 -3.37 4.38
C ASP A 187 20.24 -2.04 3.74
N LEU A 188 21.13 -1.03 3.70
CA LEU A 188 20.89 0.23 3.00
C LEU A 188 20.91 0.07 1.47
N ASN A 189 21.49 -1.01 0.95
CA ASN A 189 21.53 -1.24 -0.50
C ASN A 189 20.13 -1.40 -1.09
N TYR A 190 19.19 -1.95 -0.32
CA TYR A 190 17.78 -2.01 -0.76
C TYR A 190 17.26 -0.63 -1.15
N LEU A 191 17.52 0.40 -0.32
CA LEU A 191 17.08 1.78 -0.61
C LEU A 191 17.79 2.35 -1.82
N ARG A 192 19.11 2.11 -1.98
CA ARG A 192 19.90 2.58 -3.13
C ARG A 192 19.38 1.98 -4.44
N GLU A 193 19.18 0.67 -4.45
CA GLU A 193 18.69 -0.10 -5.60
C GLU A 193 17.25 0.31 -5.96
N THR A 194 16.40 0.51 -4.96
CA THR A 194 14.99 0.84 -5.18
C THR A 194 14.82 2.28 -5.69
N LEU A 195 15.60 3.23 -5.17
CA LEU A 195 15.61 4.63 -5.60
C LEU A 195 16.38 4.85 -6.91
N VAL A 196 17.12 3.85 -7.40
CA VAL A 196 17.94 3.89 -8.62
C VAL A 196 18.71 5.20 -8.76
N MET A 197 19.47 5.53 -7.71
CA MET A 197 20.10 6.84 -7.58
C MET A 197 21.17 7.15 -8.63
N ASP A 198 21.71 6.12 -9.27
CA ASP A 198 22.75 6.22 -10.30
C ASP A 198 22.17 6.50 -11.71
N LEU A 199 20.85 6.37 -11.89
CA LEU A 199 20.18 6.59 -13.16
C LEU A 199 19.79 8.06 -13.38
N SER A 200 19.64 8.49 -14.64
CA SER A 200 19.05 9.80 -14.93
C SER A 200 17.61 9.90 -14.42
N GLU A 201 17.08 11.12 -14.24
CA GLU A 201 15.69 11.30 -13.79
C GLU A 201 14.68 10.63 -14.75
N ASN A 202 14.96 10.67 -16.06
CA ASN A 202 14.13 10.04 -17.10
C ASN A 202 14.20 8.50 -17.01
N ASP A 203 15.39 7.93 -16.86
CA ASP A 203 15.56 6.48 -16.76
C ASP A 203 14.98 5.94 -15.45
N ALA A 204 15.13 6.68 -14.35
CA ALA A 204 14.52 6.36 -13.07
C ALA A 204 12.99 6.35 -13.15
N LYS A 205 12.41 7.30 -13.90
CA LYS A 205 10.97 7.33 -14.17
C LYS A 205 10.52 6.11 -14.99
N LEU A 206 11.26 5.73 -16.03
CA LEU A 206 10.97 4.55 -16.83
C LEU A 206 11.10 3.25 -16.01
N HIS A 207 12.12 3.16 -15.15
CA HIS A 207 12.28 2.06 -14.22
C HIS A 207 11.07 1.93 -13.28
N PHE A 208 10.65 3.02 -12.64
CA PHE A 208 9.47 3.00 -11.77
C PHE A 208 8.19 2.65 -12.54
N ARG A 209 8.03 3.15 -13.76
CA ARG A 209 6.90 2.80 -14.63
C ARG A 209 6.83 1.30 -14.91
N SER A 210 7.97 0.66 -15.20
CA SER A 210 8.03 -0.79 -15.37
C SER A 210 7.58 -1.54 -14.11
N LYS A 211 8.00 -1.09 -12.92
CA LYS A 211 7.53 -1.66 -11.64
C LYS A 211 6.04 -1.43 -11.39
N PHE A 212 5.52 -0.28 -11.80
CA PHE A 212 4.10 0.00 -11.73
C PHE A 212 3.28 -0.95 -12.63
N GLU A 213 3.74 -1.18 -13.85
CA GLU A 213 3.12 -2.13 -14.79
C GLU A 213 3.20 -3.57 -14.28
N GLU A 214 4.33 -3.96 -13.67
CA GLU A 214 4.49 -5.26 -13.01
C GLU A 214 3.47 -5.47 -11.87
N ALA A 215 3.27 -4.45 -11.03
CA ALA A 215 2.25 -4.48 -9.97
C ALA A 215 0.83 -4.57 -10.57
N LEU A 216 0.55 -3.81 -11.62
CA LEU A 216 -0.75 -3.82 -12.29
C LEU A 216 -1.04 -5.16 -12.98
N GLY A 217 -0.06 -5.76 -13.65
CA GLY A 217 -0.18 -7.08 -14.29
C GLY A 217 -0.45 -8.19 -13.27
N ASN A 218 0.06 -8.05 -12.05
CA ASN A 218 -0.19 -8.98 -10.95
C ASN A 218 -1.36 -8.62 -10.03
N SER A 219 -2.07 -7.51 -10.28
CA SER A 219 -3.17 -7.00 -9.44
C SER A 219 -4.27 -8.04 -9.16
N TRP A 220 -4.60 -8.89 -10.15
CA TRP A 220 -5.54 -10.00 -10.00
C TRP A 220 -5.03 -11.07 -9.03
N LYS A 221 -3.74 -11.44 -9.14
CA LYS A 221 -3.10 -12.39 -8.21
C LYS A 221 -3.04 -11.83 -6.79
N THR A 222 -2.73 -10.55 -6.64
CA THR A 222 -2.74 -9.88 -5.33
C THR A 222 -4.14 -9.90 -4.71
N SER A 223 -5.18 -9.61 -5.51
CA SER A 223 -6.57 -9.66 -5.05
C SER A 223 -6.99 -11.07 -4.64
N LEU A 224 -6.58 -12.11 -5.38
CA LEU A 224 -6.79 -13.52 -5.05
C LEU A 224 -6.08 -13.94 -3.76
N ASN A 225 -4.83 -13.51 -3.58
CA ASN A 225 -4.06 -13.80 -2.37
C ASN A 225 -4.74 -13.21 -1.13
N TRP A 226 -5.27 -11.98 -1.23
CA TRP A 226 -6.01 -11.34 -0.14
C TRP A 226 -7.32 -12.07 0.18
N ALA A 227 -8.07 -12.47 -0.84
CA ALA A 227 -9.29 -13.25 -0.63
C ALA A 227 -8.99 -14.59 0.08
N SER A 228 -7.93 -15.27 -0.34
CA SER A 228 -7.47 -16.53 0.27
C SER A 228 -7.04 -16.32 1.73
N HIS A 229 -6.35 -15.21 2.03
CA HIS A 229 -5.97 -14.83 3.39
C HIS A 229 -7.19 -14.63 4.28
N ASN A 230 -8.20 -13.89 3.81
CA ASN A 230 -9.44 -13.64 4.55
C ASN A 230 -10.23 -14.95 4.81
N LEU A 231 -10.29 -15.86 3.83
CA LEU A 231 -10.94 -17.17 3.98
C LEU A 231 -10.22 -18.07 4.99
N ALA A 232 -8.88 -18.12 4.93
CA ALA A 232 -8.08 -18.93 5.86
C ALA A 232 -8.22 -18.47 7.32
N LYS A 233 -8.47 -17.17 7.55
CA LYS A 233 -8.79 -16.63 8.89
C LYS A 233 -10.21 -17.00 9.34
N ASN A 234 -11.21 -16.89 8.46
CA ASN A 234 -12.60 -17.24 8.83
C ASN A 234 -12.75 -18.73 9.22
N ASN A 235 -11.93 -19.63 8.67
CA ASN A 235 -11.94 -21.06 9.02
C ASN A 235 -11.20 -21.38 10.34
N LYS A 236 -10.61 -20.40 11.02
CA LYS A 236 -9.90 -20.56 12.30
C LYS A 236 -10.66 -19.96 13.49
N GLN A 237 -11.89 -19.49 13.29
CA GLN A 237 -12.78 -19.03 14.36
C GLN A 237 -13.74 -20.14 14.79
#